data_AF-A0A392MWE2-F1
#
_entry.id   AF-A0A392MWE2-F1
#
_cell.length_a   1.000
_cell.length_b   1.000
_cell.length_c   1.000
_cell.angle_alpha   90.00
_cell.angle_beta   90.00
_cell.angle_gamma   90.00
#
_symmetry.space_group_name_H-M   'P 1'
#
loop_
_entity.id
_entity.type
_entity.pdbx_description
1 polymer ?
#
loop_
_entity_poly.entity_id
_entity_poly.type
_entity_poly.pdbx_seq_one_letter_code
_entity_poly.pdbx_strand_id
1 'polypeptide(L)'
;MNTGEKVEAAGKMKEEGNRLFKAGKYTKASKRYEKAVKFIEYDTSYTEEQKKSAKALKVACNLNNAACKLKLKDYKQAEKLCTKVLELESTNVKALYRRAQAYIQLADLDLAEFDIKKALEIDPDNREVKLEYKILKEKMKEINKKDAQFY
;
A
#
# COMPACT_ATOMS: atom_id res chain seq x y z
N MET A 1 -16.15 -0.99 24.83
CA MET A 1 -16.51 -0.88 23.41
C MET A 1 -16.89 -2.25 22.91
N ASN A 2 -18.12 -2.41 22.46
CA ASN A 2 -18.52 -3.61 21.74
C ASN A 2 -17.82 -3.66 20.36
N THR A 3 -17.80 -4.82 19.74
CA THR A 3 -17.20 -5.06 18.43
C THR A 3 -17.65 -4.06 17.35
N GLY A 4 -18.93 -3.74 17.28
CA GLY A 4 -19.49 -2.83 16.28
C GLY A 4 -18.97 -1.40 16.43
N GLU A 5 -18.90 -0.91 17.67
CA GLU A 5 -18.35 0.40 18.00
C GLU A 5 -16.87 0.52 17.60
N LYS A 6 -16.09 -0.56 17.71
CA LYS A 6 -14.68 -0.57 17.26
C LYS A 6 -14.56 -0.39 15.75
N VAL A 7 -15.40 -1.08 14.97
CA VAL A 7 -15.43 -0.98 13.50
C VAL A 7 -15.86 0.42 13.06
N GLU A 8 -16.89 0.99 13.69
CA GLU A 8 -17.34 2.35 13.40
C GLU A 8 -16.27 3.40 13.76
N ALA A 9 -15.65 3.27 14.93
CA ALA A 9 -14.57 4.16 15.36
C ALA A 9 -13.38 4.10 14.40
N ALA A 10 -12.98 2.90 13.95
CA ALA A 10 -11.94 2.74 12.94
C ALA A 10 -12.32 3.39 11.60
N GLY A 11 -13.60 3.30 11.20
CA GLY A 11 -14.14 4.01 10.05
C GLY A 11 -13.96 5.53 10.15
N LYS A 12 -14.33 6.13 11.30
CA LYS A 12 -14.14 7.56 11.55
C LYS A 12 -12.66 7.96 11.51
N MET A 13 -11.76 7.14 12.07
CA MET A 13 -10.32 7.37 12.02
C MET A 13 -9.76 7.32 10.59
N LYS A 14 -10.24 6.38 9.77
CA LYS A 14 -9.89 6.30 8.35
C LYS A 14 -10.31 7.57 7.61
N GLU A 15 -11.53 8.08 7.82
CA GLU A 15 -11.98 9.32 7.17
C GLU A 15 -11.18 10.55 7.62
N GLU A 16 -10.82 10.63 8.90
CA GLU A 16 -9.93 11.69 9.37
C GLU A 16 -8.53 11.60 8.73
N GLY A 17 -8.01 10.38 8.59
CA GLY A 17 -6.79 10.11 7.84
C GLY A 17 -6.89 10.62 6.40
N ASN A 18 -8.02 10.36 5.72
CA ASN A 18 -8.25 10.80 4.34
C ASN A 18 -8.25 12.33 4.23
N ARG A 19 -8.90 13.01 5.18
CA ARG A 19 -8.92 14.48 5.24
C ARG A 19 -7.51 15.06 5.42
N LEU A 20 -6.72 14.47 6.33
CA LEU A 20 -5.34 14.88 6.57
C LEU A 20 -4.43 14.59 5.36
N PHE A 21 -4.65 13.47 4.66
CA PHE A 21 -3.92 13.12 3.46
C PHE A 21 -4.16 14.14 2.34
N LYS A 22 -5.42 14.50 2.10
CA LYS A 22 -5.80 15.54 1.13
C LYS A 22 -5.19 16.91 1.49
N ALA A 23 -5.04 17.19 2.78
CA ALA A 23 -4.37 18.40 3.28
C ALA A 23 -2.83 18.33 3.27
N GLY A 24 -2.22 17.29 2.69
CA GLY A 24 -0.77 17.12 2.64
C GLY A 24 -0.11 16.74 3.98
N LYS A 25 -0.90 16.51 5.04
CA LYS A 25 -0.41 16.22 6.40
C LYS A 25 -0.14 14.72 6.57
N TYR A 26 0.75 14.17 5.76
CA TYR A 26 0.97 12.71 5.63
C TYR A 26 1.35 12.01 6.95
N THR A 27 2.20 12.63 7.78
CA THR A 27 2.57 12.06 9.10
C THR A 27 1.36 11.95 10.03
N LYS A 28 0.46 12.96 10.01
CA LYS A 28 -0.76 12.94 10.83
C LYS A 28 -1.77 11.94 10.26
N ALA A 29 -1.91 11.87 8.93
CA ALA A 29 -2.76 10.89 8.26
C ALA A 29 -2.32 9.46 8.58
N SER A 30 -1.02 9.17 8.46
CA SER A 30 -0.41 7.88 8.78
C SER A 30 -0.75 7.43 10.20
N LYS A 31 -0.59 8.30 11.20
CA LYS A 31 -0.97 8.02 12.60
C LYS A 31 -2.46 7.68 12.76
N ARG A 32 -3.35 8.25 11.96
CA ARG A 32 -4.80 7.94 12.03
C ARG A 32 -5.11 6.57 11.45
N TYR A 33 -4.51 6.21 10.32
CA TYR A 33 -4.67 4.87 9.75
C TYR A 33 -4.08 3.78 10.66
N GLU A 34 -2.91 4.02 11.26
CA GLU A 34 -2.30 3.08 12.21
C GLU A 34 -3.20 2.85 13.43
N LYS A 35 -3.80 3.91 13.98
CA LYS A 35 -4.80 3.78 15.06
C LYS A 35 -6.03 3.01 14.60
N ALA A 36 -6.57 3.30 13.41
CA ALA A 36 -7.74 2.61 12.88
C ALA A 36 -7.50 1.09 12.80
N VAL A 37 -6.35 0.65 12.28
CA VAL A 37 -6.01 -0.77 12.17
C VAL A 37 -5.87 -1.42 13.55
N LYS A 38 -5.17 -0.77 14.49
CA LYS A 38 -5.00 -1.29 15.87
C LYS A 38 -6.32 -1.53 16.59
N PHE A 39 -7.32 -0.66 16.36
CA PHE A 39 -8.64 -0.79 16.98
C PHE A 39 -9.42 -2.05 16.52
N ILE A 40 -9.06 -2.61 15.36
CA ILE A 40 -9.74 -3.76 14.75
C ILE A 40 -8.81 -4.97 14.57
N GLU A 41 -7.59 -4.92 15.11
CA GLU A 41 -6.56 -5.96 14.94
C GLU A 41 -6.89 -7.25 15.70
N TYR A 42 -7.33 -7.11 16.95
CA TYR A 42 -7.59 -8.21 17.87
C TYR A 42 -9.06 -8.29 18.23
N ASP A 43 -9.78 -9.21 17.59
CA ASP A 43 -11.08 -9.59 18.13
C ASP A 43 -11.50 -10.99 17.65
N THR A 44 -11.58 -11.91 18.61
CA THR A 44 -12.08 -13.27 18.41
C THR A 44 -13.61 -13.34 18.44
N SER A 45 -14.29 -12.22 18.73
CA SER A 45 -15.75 -12.15 18.94
C SER A 45 -16.51 -11.51 17.77
N TYR A 46 -15.92 -11.39 16.59
CA TYR A 46 -16.59 -10.81 15.41
C TYR A 46 -17.52 -11.82 14.75
N THR A 47 -18.73 -11.38 14.37
CA THR A 47 -19.57 -12.09 13.40
C THR A 47 -18.89 -12.11 12.03
N GLU A 48 -19.29 -13.01 11.13
CA GLU A 48 -18.71 -13.07 9.78
C GLU A 48 -18.86 -11.75 9.01
N GLU A 49 -19.98 -11.05 9.17
CA GLU A 49 -20.21 -9.73 8.57
C GLU A 49 -19.25 -8.66 9.14
N GLN A 50 -19.02 -8.68 10.45
CA GLN A 50 -18.07 -7.79 11.12
C GLN A 50 -16.63 -8.11 10.71
N LYS A 51 -16.27 -9.38 10.55
CA LYS A 51 -14.96 -9.80 10.02
C LYS A 51 -14.75 -9.25 8.61
N LYS A 52 -15.76 -9.34 7.73
CA LYS A 52 -15.69 -8.79 6.37
C LYS A 52 -15.50 -7.28 6.38
N SER A 53 -16.28 -6.57 7.20
CA SER A 53 -16.18 -5.10 7.35
C SER A 53 -14.83 -4.67 7.92
N ALA A 54 -14.33 -5.38 8.94
CA ALA A 54 -13.02 -5.14 9.52
C ALA A 54 -11.89 -5.43 8.52
N LYS A 55 -11.98 -6.52 7.74
CA LYS A 55 -11.03 -6.84 6.68
C LYS A 55 -10.96 -5.70 5.65
N ALA A 56 -12.11 -5.22 5.16
CA ALA A 56 -12.18 -4.12 4.22
C ALA A 56 -11.57 -2.83 4.79
N LEU A 57 -11.82 -2.51 6.06
CA LEU A 57 -11.20 -1.38 6.74
C LEU A 57 -9.68 -1.54 6.91
N LYS A 58 -9.20 -2.74 7.27
CA LYS A 58 -7.76 -3.03 7.38
C LYS A 58 -7.08 -2.81 6.04
N VAL A 59 -7.64 -3.34 4.96
CA VAL A 59 -7.12 -3.16 3.58
C VAL A 59 -7.06 -1.67 3.23
N ALA A 60 -8.16 -0.93 3.40
CA ALA A 60 -8.21 0.48 3.07
C ALA A 60 -7.21 1.33 3.89
N CYS A 61 -7.12 1.08 5.19
CA CYS A 61 -6.19 1.81 6.07
C CYS A 61 -4.74 1.50 5.75
N ASN A 62 -4.37 0.23 5.54
CA ASN A 62 -3.01 -0.15 5.17
C ASN A 62 -2.61 0.42 3.81
N LEU A 63 -3.50 0.37 2.82
CA LEU A 63 -3.28 0.99 1.51
C LEU A 63 -3.04 2.51 1.64
N ASN A 64 -3.91 3.22 2.34
CA ASN A 64 -3.78 4.67 2.49
C ASN A 64 -2.56 5.06 3.33
N ASN A 65 -2.21 4.24 4.33
CA ASN A 65 -0.97 4.42 5.07
C ASN A 65 0.25 4.18 4.19
N ALA A 66 0.26 3.16 3.33
CA ALA A 66 1.34 2.93 2.38
C ALA A 66 1.53 4.14 1.45
N ALA A 67 0.44 4.75 0.97
CA ALA A 67 0.52 6.00 0.20
C ALA A 67 1.13 7.15 1.02
N CYS A 68 0.82 7.25 2.31
CA CYS A 68 1.49 8.22 3.20
C CYS A 68 3.00 7.94 3.30
N LYS A 69 3.39 6.67 3.49
CA LYS A 69 4.80 6.27 3.62
C LYS A 69 5.58 6.55 2.33
N LEU A 70 4.99 6.32 1.15
CA LEU A 70 5.58 6.71 -0.14
C LEU A 70 5.83 8.23 -0.22
N LYS A 71 4.84 9.05 0.18
CA LYS A 71 4.99 10.52 0.22
C LYS A 71 6.05 10.98 1.23
N LEU A 72 6.24 10.23 2.31
CA LEU A 72 7.25 10.47 3.33
C LEU A 72 8.62 9.84 3.02
N LYS A 73 8.76 9.18 1.86
CA LYS A 73 9.96 8.43 1.45
C LYS A 73 10.36 7.29 2.40
N ASP A 74 9.42 6.80 3.20
CA ASP A 74 9.59 5.63 4.07
C ASP A 74 9.23 4.36 3.29
N TYR A 75 10.09 4.01 2.34
CA TYR A 75 9.80 2.96 1.36
C TYR A 75 9.71 1.57 1.98
N LYS A 76 10.53 1.26 3.00
CA LYS A 76 10.46 -0.03 3.71
C LYS A 76 9.15 -0.20 4.48
N GLN A 77 8.58 0.85 5.06
CA GLN A 77 7.25 0.74 5.66
C GLN A 77 6.13 0.67 4.61
N ALA A 78 6.27 1.40 3.49
CA ALA A 78 5.32 1.29 2.39
C ALA A 78 5.23 -0.14 1.85
N GLU A 79 6.38 -0.79 1.65
CA GLU A 79 6.50 -2.19 1.26
C GLU A 79 5.76 -3.11 2.23
N LYS A 80 6.09 -3.07 3.52
CA LYS A 80 5.46 -3.92 4.55
C LYS A 80 3.94 -3.74 4.61
N LEU A 81 3.46 -2.50 4.51
CA LEU A 81 2.03 -2.21 4.52
C LEU A 81 1.32 -2.79 3.29
N CYS A 82 1.94 -2.72 2.11
CA CYS A 82 1.38 -3.32 0.90
C CYS A 82 1.41 -4.86 0.95
N THR A 83 2.48 -5.46 1.49
CA THR A 83 2.56 -6.91 1.70
C THR A 83 1.41 -7.40 2.59
N LYS A 84 1.11 -6.70 3.70
CA LYS A 84 -0.07 -7.01 4.54
C LYS A 84 -1.39 -6.95 3.79
N VAL A 85 -1.53 -6.03 2.82
CA VAL A 85 -2.73 -5.96 1.98
C VAL A 85 -2.78 -7.17 1.03
N LEU A 86 -1.65 -7.55 0.44
CA LEU A 86 -1.57 -8.65 -0.51
C LEU A 86 -1.73 -10.03 0.15
N GLU A 87 -1.39 -10.17 1.43
CA GLU A 87 -1.73 -11.34 2.24
C GLU A 87 -3.25 -11.51 2.40
N LEU A 88 -4.00 -10.40 2.42
CA LEU A 88 -5.46 -10.39 2.54
C LEU A 88 -6.18 -10.44 1.18
N GLU A 89 -5.59 -9.81 0.17
CA GLU A 89 -6.10 -9.59 -1.17
C GLU A 89 -4.94 -9.65 -2.19
N SER A 90 -4.57 -10.87 -2.58
CA SER A 90 -3.39 -11.14 -3.42
C SER A 90 -3.44 -10.53 -4.83
N THR A 91 -4.63 -10.08 -5.26
CA THR A 91 -4.92 -9.44 -6.56
C THR A 91 -5.18 -7.94 -6.44
N ASN A 92 -4.88 -7.31 -5.29
CA ASN A 92 -5.11 -5.88 -5.11
C ASN A 92 -4.11 -5.05 -5.94
N VAL A 93 -4.56 -4.55 -7.10
CA VAL A 93 -3.75 -3.76 -8.04
C VAL A 93 -3.12 -2.53 -7.39
N LYS A 94 -3.81 -1.85 -6.47
CA LYS A 94 -3.27 -0.67 -5.77
C LYS A 94 -2.12 -1.03 -4.83
N ALA A 95 -2.18 -2.20 -4.20
CA ALA A 95 -1.12 -2.68 -3.33
C ALA A 95 0.11 -3.10 -4.14
N LEU A 96 -0.08 -3.85 -5.24
CA LEU A 96 0.99 -4.23 -6.17
C LEU A 96 1.68 -2.97 -6.73
N TYR A 97 0.89 -2.01 -7.22
CA TYR A 97 1.40 -0.75 -7.75
C TYR A 97 2.25 0.03 -6.73
N ARG A 98 1.72 0.23 -5.51
CA ARG A 98 2.44 0.99 -4.47
C ARG A 98 3.66 0.26 -3.92
N ARG A 99 3.63 -1.08 -3.88
CA ARG A 99 4.79 -1.88 -3.46
C ARG A 99 5.88 -1.86 -4.52
N ALA A 100 5.52 -1.91 -5.81
CA ALA A 100 6.47 -1.70 -6.90
C ALA A 100 7.13 -0.32 -6.82
N GLN A 101 6.38 0.75 -6.53
CA GLN A 101 6.94 2.08 -6.30
C GLN A 101 7.96 2.09 -5.16
N ALA A 102 7.67 1.39 -4.05
CA ALA A 102 8.61 1.26 -2.95
C ALA A 102 9.87 0.48 -3.38
N TYR A 103 9.72 -0.64 -4.08
CA TYR A 103 10.85 -1.45 -4.58
C TYR A 103 11.73 -0.68 -5.56
N ILE A 104 11.15 0.12 -6.46
CA ILE A 104 11.92 1.00 -7.36
C ILE A 104 12.82 1.94 -6.56
N GLN A 105 12.28 2.56 -5.50
CA GLN A 105 13.06 3.49 -4.67
C GLN A 105 14.11 2.79 -3.81
N LEU A 106 13.87 1.52 -3.46
CA LEU A 106 14.81 0.66 -2.73
C LEU A 106 15.84 -0.03 -3.62
N ALA A 107 15.77 0.19 -4.95
CA ALA A 107 16.57 -0.48 -5.97
C ALA A 107 16.36 -2.01 -6.07
N ASP A 108 15.27 -2.52 -5.49
CA ASP A 108 14.83 -3.91 -5.61
C ASP A 108 14.07 -4.14 -6.95
N LEU A 109 14.75 -3.89 -8.08
CA LEU A 109 14.09 -3.71 -9.39
C LEU A 109 13.38 -4.96 -9.91
N ASP A 110 13.89 -6.16 -9.64
CA ASP A 110 13.24 -7.41 -10.04
C ASP A 110 11.90 -7.62 -9.33
N LEU A 111 11.85 -7.28 -8.03
CA LEU A 111 10.61 -7.34 -7.24
C LEU A 111 9.59 -6.30 -7.73
N ALA A 112 10.05 -5.11 -8.11
CA ALA A 112 9.20 -4.11 -8.74
C ALA A 112 8.62 -4.61 -10.08
N GLU A 113 9.43 -5.25 -10.93
CA GLU A 113 8.98 -5.78 -12.21
C GLU A 113 7.93 -6.87 -12.03
N PHE A 114 8.14 -7.76 -11.06
CA PHE A 114 7.18 -8.80 -10.70
C PHE A 114 5.81 -8.21 -10.33
N ASP A 115 5.79 -7.24 -9.40
CA ASP A 115 4.54 -6.62 -8.94
C ASP A 115 3.83 -5.86 -10.07
N ILE A 116 4.57 -5.14 -10.92
CA ILE A 116 4.01 -4.41 -12.06
C ILE A 116 3.39 -5.37 -13.08
N LYS A 117 4.08 -6.46 -13.44
CA LYS A 117 3.56 -7.46 -14.38
C LYS A 117 2.29 -8.09 -13.85
N LYS A 118 2.28 -8.49 -12.58
CA LYS A 118 1.08 -9.04 -11.93
C LYS A 118 -0.07 -8.03 -11.90
N ALA A 119 0.23 -6.76 -11.65
CA ALA A 119 -0.79 -5.70 -11.70
C ALA A 119 -1.40 -5.52 -13.10
N LEU A 120 -0.58 -5.60 -14.16
CA LEU A 120 -1.04 -5.52 -15.55
C LEU A 120 -1.71 -6.81 -16.05
N GLU A 121 -1.42 -7.97 -15.47
CA GLU A 121 -2.16 -9.19 -15.75
C GLU A 121 -3.61 -9.07 -15.25
N ILE A 122 -3.81 -8.42 -14.09
CA ILE A 122 -5.12 -8.23 -13.47
C ILE A 122 -5.88 -7.06 -14.11
N ASP A 123 -5.20 -5.94 -14.38
CA ASP A 123 -5.77 -4.74 -15.00
C ASP A 123 -4.86 -4.27 -16.15
N PRO A 124 -5.01 -4.88 -17.35
CA PRO A 124 -4.17 -4.60 -18.51
C PRO A 124 -4.24 -3.17 -19.01
N ASP A 125 -5.27 -2.39 -18.65
CA ASP A 125 -5.47 -1.02 -19.11
C ASP A 125 -5.10 0.04 -18.08
N ASN A 126 -4.54 -0.38 -16.95
CA ASN A 126 -4.12 0.53 -15.90
C ASN A 126 -3.00 1.48 -16.36
N ARG A 127 -3.37 2.74 -16.62
CA ARG A 127 -2.45 3.77 -17.12
C ARG A 127 -1.33 4.10 -16.13
N GLU A 128 -1.64 4.12 -14.83
CA GLU A 128 -0.67 4.44 -13.77
C GLU A 128 0.40 3.35 -13.70
N VAL A 129 0.00 2.08 -13.72
CA VAL A 129 0.93 0.94 -13.70
C VAL A 129 1.76 0.89 -14.99
N LYS A 130 1.17 1.15 -16.16
CA LYS A 130 1.92 1.22 -17.43
C LYS A 130 2.99 2.32 -17.40
N LEU A 131 2.68 3.47 -16.82
CA LEU A 131 3.65 4.56 -16.68
C LEU A 131 4.80 4.18 -15.74
N GLU A 132 4.47 3.59 -14.59
CA GLU A 132 5.46 3.10 -13.63
C GLU A 132 6.37 2.03 -14.23
N TYR A 133 5.82 1.18 -15.10
CA TYR A 133 6.63 0.17 -15.79
C TYR A 133 7.68 0.78 -16.71
N LYS A 134 7.35 1.89 -17.38
CA LYS A 134 8.32 2.64 -18.20
C LYS A 134 9.44 3.20 -17.33
N ILE A 135 9.10 3.82 -16.20
CA ILE A 135 10.08 4.35 -15.23
C ILE A 135 11.01 3.24 -14.75
N LEU A 136 10.47 2.07 -14.40
CA LEU A 136 11.26 0.92 -13.99
C LEU A 136 12.24 0.48 -15.10
N LYS A 137 11.76 0.35 -16.34
CA LYS A 137 12.61 -0.07 -17.47
C LYS A 137 13.71 0.93 -17.80
N GLU A 138 13.45 2.22 -17.66
CA GLU A 138 14.48 3.26 -17.78
C GLU A 138 15.54 3.10 -16.68
N LYS A 139 15.12 2.92 -15.42
CA LYS A 139 16.04 2.73 -14.29
C LYS A 139 16.90 1.48 -14.42
N MET A 140 16.33 0.36 -14.87
CA MET A 140 17.08 -0.87 -15.14
C MET A 140 18.16 -0.65 -16.22
N LYS A 141 17.82 0.07 -17.30
CA LYS A 141 18.78 0.38 -18.36
C LYS A 141 19.94 1.26 -17.86
N GLU A 142 19.65 2.23 -17.00
CA GLU A 142 20.67 3.09 -16.40
C GLU A 142 21.64 2.31 -15.53
N ILE A 143 21.15 1.38 -14.71
CA ILE A 143 22.01 0.53 -13.86
C ILE A 143 22.88 -0.39 -14.72
N ASN A 144 22.28 -1.10 -15.68
CA ASN A 144 23.03 -2.01 -16.55
C ASN A 144 24.13 -1.29 -17.36
N LYS A 145 23.87 -0.04 -17.80
CA LYS A 145 24.89 0.79 -18.47
C LYS A 145 26.02 1.17 -17.54
N LYS A 146 25.73 1.51 -16.28
CA LYS A 146 26.76 1.82 -15.29
C LYS A 146 27.61 0.59 -15.01
N ASP A 147 26.99 -0.55 -14.76
CA ASP A 147 27.71 -1.80 -14.49
C ASP A 147 28.63 -2.15 -15.66
N ALA A 148 28.14 -2.07 -16.91
CA ALA A 148 28.94 -2.31 -18.11
C ALA A 148 30.08 -1.31 -18.36
N GLN A 149 30.10 -0.14 -17.71
CA GLN A 149 31.20 0.82 -17.79
C GLN A 149 32.30 0.58 -16.75
N PHE A 150 32.02 -0.22 -15.72
CA PHE A 150 32.97 -0.57 -14.66
C PHE A 150 33.65 -1.93 -14.88
N TYR A 151 33.28 -2.66 -15.94
CA TYR A 151 33.94 -3.88 -16.43
C TYR A 151 34.76 -3.57 -17.69
#